data_AF-A0A963T3E9-F1
#
_entry.id   AF-A0A963T3E9-F1
#
_cell.length_a   1.000
_cell.length_b   1.000
_cell.length_c   1.000
_cell.angle_alpha   90.00
_cell.angle_beta   90.00
_cell.angle_gamma   90.00
#
_symmetry.space_group_name_H-M   'P 1'
#
loop_
_entity.id
_entity.type
_entity.pdbx_description
1 polymer ?
#
loop_
_entity_poly.entity_id
_entity_poly.type
_entity_poly.pdbx_seq_one_letter_code
_entity_poly.pdbx_strand_id
1 'polypeptide(L)'
;MTATKLKNLMSVLLIATGVLHLAVAVIGAPADIRVPLAVFGAIYAALGVWVRSGGKPAVLTALAATLTGILLGGSNYLQNGGPATLPIMFLIDVAILAAGAMALTKSDKSA
;
A
#
# COMPACT_ATOMS: atom_id res chain seq x y z
N MET A 1 -1.82 -10.07 18.46
CA MET A 1 -2.76 -9.62 17.40
C MET A 1 -3.24 -10.80 16.58
N THR A 2 -4.56 -10.92 16.34
CA THR A 2 -5.19 -12.01 15.56
C THR A 2 -5.05 -11.75 14.05
N ALA A 3 -5.25 -12.77 13.21
CA ALA A 3 -5.23 -12.64 11.74
C ALA A 3 -6.25 -11.58 11.25
N THR A 4 -7.46 -11.58 11.81
CA THR A 4 -8.49 -10.58 11.49
C THR A 4 -8.06 -9.15 11.84
N LYS A 5 -7.44 -8.95 13.01
CA LYS A 5 -6.94 -7.62 13.41
C LYS A 5 -5.80 -7.15 12.48
N LEU A 6 -4.91 -8.05 12.06
CA LEU A 6 -3.83 -7.75 11.10
C LEU A 6 -4.38 -7.41 9.71
N LYS A 7 -5.40 -8.13 9.24
CA LYS A 7 -6.09 -7.85 7.97
C LYS A 7 -6.78 -6.49 8.01
N ASN A 8 -7.43 -6.15 9.11
CA ASN A 8 -8.04 -4.83 9.31
C ASN A 8 -6.99 -3.72 9.35
N LEU A 9 -5.86 -3.93 10.02
CA LEU A 9 -4.75 -2.98 10.01
C LEU A 9 -4.22 -2.77 8.59
N MET A 10 -3.93 -3.85 7.87
CA MET A 10 -3.48 -3.80 6.48
C MET A 10 -4.47 -3.03 5.59
N SER A 11 -5.77 -3.30 5.74
CA SER A 11 -6.84 -2.59 5.03
C SER A 11 -6.82 -1.09 5.31
N VAL A 12 -6.75 -0.69 6.57
CA VAL A 12 -6.71 0.73 6.96
C VAL A 12 -5.45 1.42 6.43
N LEU A 13 -4.29 0.77 6.54
CA LEU A 13 -3.04 1.31 6.02
C LEU A 13 -3.08 1.49 4.50
N LEU A 14 -3.58 0.50 3.75
CA LEU A 14 -3.76 0.60 2.29
C LEU A 14 -4.68 1.76 1.90
N ILE A 15 -5.82 1.91 2.59
CA ILE A 15 -6.75 3.03 2.34
C ILE A 15 -6.07 4.36 2.64
N ALA A 16 -5.42 4.48 3.80
CA ALA A 16 -4.74 5.72 4.20
C ALA A 16 -3.62 6.09 3.23
N THR A 17 -2.77 5.13 2.85
CA THR A 17 -1.71 5.34 1.87
C THR A 17 -2.28 5.67 0.49
N GLY A 18 -3.40 5.06 0.09
CA GLY A 18 -4.09 5.37 -1.17
C GLY A 18 -4.65 6.80 -1.21
N VAL A 19 -5.26 7.25 -0.12
CA VAL A 19 -5.73 8.63 0.04
C VAL A 19 -4.54 9.61 0.02
N LEU A 20 -3.43 9.26 0.67
CA LEU A 20 -2.24 10.10 0.67
C LEU A 20 -1.64 10.24 -0.75
N HIS A 21 -1.60 9.15 -1.52
CA HIS A 21 -1.18 9.17 -2.93
C HIS A 21 -2.04 10.14 -3.76
N LEU A 22 -3.37 10.06 -3.60
CA LEU A 22 -4.31 10.95 -4.29
C LEU A 22 -4.13 12.41 -3.84
N ALA A 23 -3.96 12.66 -2.55
CA ALA A 23 -3.73 14.00 -2.02
C ALA A 23 -2.43 14.61 -2.56
N VAL A 24 -1.34 13.86 -2.58
CA VAL A 24 -0.05 14.31 -3.13
C VAL A 24 -0.15 14.57 -4.63
N ALA A 25 -0.86 13.70 -5.37
CA ALA A 25 -1.11 13.91 -6.79
C ALA A 25 -1.84 15.25 -7.06
N VAL A 26 -2.82 15.60 -6.23
CA VAL A 26 -3.62 16.83 -6.41
C VAL A 26 -2.88 18.09 -5.94
N ILE A 27 -2.17 18.04 -4.81
CA ILE A 27 -1.74 19.25 -4.08
C ILE A 27 -0.34 19.74 -4.50
N GLY A 28 0.57 18.87 -4.94
CA GLY A 28 1.97 19.32 -5.11
C GLY A 28 2.91 18.40 -5.88
N ALA A 29 2.42 17.33 -6.48
CA ALA A 29 3.25 16.47 -7.31
C ALA A 29 3.66 17.18 -8.62
N PRO A 30 4.96 17.10 -9.00
CA PRO A 30 5.43 17.36 -10.35
C PRO A 30 4.60 16.62 -11.40
N ALA A 31 4.45 17.22 -12.59
CA ALA A 31 3.51 16.77 -13.62
C ALA A 31 3.79 15.33 -14.11
N ASP A 32 5.06 14.94 -14.11
CA ASP A 32 5.58 13.62 -14.50
C ASP A 32 5.18 12.51 -13.54
N ILE A 33 5.06 12.79 -12.23
CA ILE A 33 4.70 11.77 -11.23
C ILE A 33 3.24 11.83 -10.78
N ARG A 34 2.51 12.90 -11.12
CA ARG A 34 1.11 13.12 -10.71
C ARG A 34 0.18 11.98 -11.12
N VAL A 35 0.24 11.56 -12.39
CA VAL A 35 -0.62 10.49 -12.91
C VAL A 35 -0.27 9.13 -12.28
N PRO A 36 1.00 8.71 -12.24
CA PRO A 36 1.40 7.51 -11.49
C PRO A 36 0.90 7.52 -10.04
N LEU A 37 1.11 8.62 -9.30
CA LEU A 37 0.64 8.76 -7.91
C LEU A 37 -0.88 8.55 -7.81
N ALA A 38 -1.67 9.17 -8.69
CA ALA A 38 -3.11 9.02 -8.67
C ALA A 38 -3.57 7.57 -8.94
N VAL A 39 -2.93 6.91 -9.91
CA VAL A 39 -3.21 5.50 -10.26
C VAL A 39 -2.90 4.57 -9.08
N PHE A 40 -1.71 4.70 -8.49
CA PHE A 40 -1.35 3.91 -7.30
C PHE A 40 -2.27 4.22 -6.12
N GLY A 41 -2.66 5.47 -5.94
CA GLY A 41 -3.60 5.87 -4.90
C GLY A 41 -4.96 5.19 -5.02
N ALA A 42 -5.51 5.16 -6.24
CA ALA A 42 -6.77 4.46 -6.53
C ALA A 42 -6.64 2.95 -6.32
N ILE A 43 -5.55 2.34 -6.78
CA ILE A 43 -5.29 0.90 -6.62
C ILE A 43 -5.20 0.53 -5.14
N TYR A 44 -4.42 1.28 -4.35
CA TYR A 44 -4.24 0.99 -2.92
C TYR A 44 -5.53 1.20 -2.12
N ALA A 45 -6.30 2.25 -2.40
CA ALA A 45 -7.60 2.44 -1.77
C ALA A 45 -8.57 1.28 -2.08
N ALA A 46 -8.67 0.87 -3.35
CA ALA A 46 -9.51 -0.25 -3.77
C ALA A 46 -9.07 -1.58 -3.14
N LEU A 47 -7.76 -1.85 -3.12
CA LEU A 47 -7.19 -3.04 -2.47
C LEU A 47 -7.45 -3.03 -0.97
N GLY A 48 -7.36 -1.87 -0.31
CA GLY A 48 -7.66 -1.76 1.12
C GLY A 48 -9.12 -2.12 1.44
N VAL A 49 -10.08 -1.70 0.61
CA VAL A 49 -11.48 -2.12 0.73
C VAL A 49 -11.63 -3.62 0.49
N TRP A 50 -10.99 -4.15 -0.57
CA TRP A 50 -11.09 -5.57 -0.92
C TRP A 50 -10.43 -6.49 0.12
N VAL A 51 -9.29 -6.11 0.70
CA VAL A 51 -8.62 -6.86 1.78
C VAL A 51 -9.53 -7.00 3.00
N ARG A 52 -10.37 -6.00 3.29
CA ARG A 52 -11.28 -6.04 4.45
C ARG A 52 -12.30 -7.17 4.34
N SER A 53 -12.95 -7.30 3.19
CA SER A 53 -14.00 -8.31 2.94
C SER A 53 -13.46 -9.61 2.34
N GLY A 54 -12.30 -9.57 1.68
CA GLY A 54 -11.70 -10.69 0.97
C GLY A 54 -10.94 -11.68 1.87
N GLY A 55 -10.54 -12.79 1.25
CA GLY A 55 -9.73 -13.85 1.86
C GLY A 55 -8.24 -13.76 1.52
N LYS A 56 -7.55 -14.90 1.59
CA LYS A 56 -6.12 -15.05 1.28
C LYS A 56 -5.69 -14.43 -0.07
N PRO A 57 -6.45 -14.58 -1.17
CA PRO A 57 -6.08 -13.97 -2.46
C PRO A 57 -6.00 -12.44 -2.40
N ALA A 58 -6.95 -11.78 -1.72
CA ALA A 58 -6.96 -10.31 -1.62
C ALA A 58 -5.71 -9.79 -0.88
N VAL A 59 -5.30 -10.48 0.18
CA VAL A 59 -4.07 -10.17 0.93
C VAL A 59 -2.84 -10.36 0.04
N LEU A 60 -2.74 -11.47 -0.69
CA LEU A 60 -1.61 -11.73 -1.59
C LEU A 60 -1.51 -10.71 -2.73
N THR A 61 -2.62 -10.37 -3.37
CA THR A 61 -2.64 -9.35 -4.42
C THR A 61 -2.23 -7.99 -3.87
N ALA A 62 -2.70 -7.64 -2.68
CA ALA A 62 -2.31 -6.39 -2.05
C ALA A 62 -0.83 -6.35 -1.66
N LEU A 63 -0.27 -7.46 -1.18
CA LEU A 63 1.18 -7.58 -0.94
C LEU A 63 1.98 -7.40 -2.24
N ALA A 64 1.56 -8.05 -3.32
CA ALA A 64 2.22 -7.93 -4.63
C ALA A 64 2.16 -6.49 -5.15
N ALA A 65 1.00 -5.84 -5.10
CA ALA A 65 0.84 -4.45 -5.52
C ALA A 65 1.65 -3.47 -4.64
N THR A 66 1.73 -3.73 -3.33
CA THR A 66 2.53 -2.93 -2.39
C THR A 66 4.03 -3.05 -2.72
N LEU A 67 4.50 -4.28 -2.94
CA LEU A 67 5.88 -4.53 -3.32
C LEU A 67 6.25 -3.87 -4.65
N THR A 68 5.38 -3.98 -5.66
CA THR A 68 5.56 -3.31 -6.96
C THR A 68 5.64 -1.80 -6.81
N GLY A 69 4.80 -1.19 -5.97
CA GLY A 69 4.83 0.24 -5.71
C GLY A 69 6.13 0.70 -5.04
N ILE A 70 6.65 -0.04 -4.05
CA ILE A 70 7.97 0.24 -3.46
C ILE A 70 9.07 0.15 -4.52
N LEU A 71 9.08 -0.90 -5.34
CA LEU A 71 10.14 -1.09 -6.34
C LEU A 71 10.11 0.00 -7.40
N LEU A 72 8.95 0.29 -7.98
CA LEU A 72 8.81 1.30 -9.02
C LEU A 72 8.94 2.73 -8.47
N GLY A 73 8.27 3.02 -7.36
CA GLY A 73 8.35 4.32 -6.70
C GLY A 73 9.73 4.62 -6.13
N GLY A 74 10.35 3.62 -5.47
CA GLY A 74 11.68 3.76 -4.86
C GLY A 74 12.79 3.92 -5.90
N SER A 75 12.75 3.14 -6.99
CA SER A 75 13.72 3.30 -8.09
C SER A 75 13.61 4.66 -8.76
N ASN A 76 12.38 5.13 -9.03
CA ASN A 76 12.16 6.47 -9.58
C ASN A 76 12.62 7.56 -8.60
N TYR A 77 12.33 7.43 -7.30
CA TYR A 77 12.73 8.41 -6.29
C TYR A 77 14.25 8.52 -6.13
N LEU A 78 14.97 7.39 -6.21
CA LEU A 78 16.44 7.40 -6.15
C LEU A 78 17.08 8.07 -7.37
N GLN A 79 16.45 7.99 -8.55
CA GLN A 79 16.98 8.55 -9.79
C GLN A 79 16.59 10.01 -10.00
N ASN A 80 15.33 10.33 -9.72
CA ASN A 80 14.70 11.61 -10.10
C ASN A 80 14.33 12.48 -8.89
N GLY A 81 14.51 11.97 -7.67
CA GLY A 81 13.98 12.60 -6.46
C GLY A 81 12.46 12.54 -6.41
N GLY A 82 11.87 13.38 -5.57
CA GLY A 82 10.41 13.51 -5.49
C GLY A 82 9.96 14.23 -4.24
N PRO A 83 8.64 14.32 -4.01
CA PRO A 83 8.08 14.93 -2.83
C PRO A 83 8.61 14.29 -1.55
N ALA A 84 8.88 15.10 -0.52
CA ALA A 84 9.33 14.63 0.79
C ALA A 84 8.33 13.69 1.49
N THR A 85 7.09 13.58 0.98
CA THR A 85 6.07 12.64 1.43
C THR A 85 6.32 11.20 0.95
N LEU A 86 7.05 10.98 -0.15
CA LEU A 86 7.29 9.64 -0.70
C LEU A 86 8.03 8.71 0.28
N PRO A 87 9.10 9.12 0.98
CA PRO A 87 9.72 8.30 2.02
C PRO A 87 8.75 7.85 3.12
N ILE A 88 7.82 8.73 3.52
CA ILE A 88 6.80 8.39 4.53
C ILE A 88 5.86 7.31 3.98
N MET A 89 5.47 7.42 2.72
CA MET A 89 4.61 6.44 2.04
C MET A 89 5.30 5.08 1.97
N PHE A 90 6.61 5.02 1.65
CA PHE A 90 7.37 3.77 1.68
C PHE A 90 7.41 3.12 3.07
N LEU A 91 7.50 3.90 4.15
CA LEU A 91 7.43 3.35 5.50
C LEU A 91 6.06 2.73 5.80
N ILE A 92 4.99 3.35 5.32
CA ILE A 92 3.63 2.78 5.43
C ILE A 92 3.54 1.49 4.60
N ASP A 93 4.12 1.46 3.41
CA ASP A 93 4.14 0.28 2.55
C ASP A 93 4.88 -0.90 3.21
N VAL A 94 5.99 -0.65 3.89
CA VAL A 94 6.68 -1.67 4.71
C VAL A 94 5.76 -2.19 5.83
N ALA A 95 5.00 -1.31 6.49
CA ALA A 95 4.04 -1.73 7.51
C ALA A 95 2.87 -2.54 6.92
N ILE A 96 2.40 -2.20 5.71
CA ILE A 96 1.41 -2.98 4.96
C ILE A 96 1.94 -4.39 4.67
N LEU A 97 3.18 -4.49 4.17
CA LEU A 97 3.83 -5.76 3.88
C LEU A 97 3.96 -6.63 5.14
N ALA A 98 4.43 -6.05 6.24
CA ALA A 98 4.56 -6.74 7.51
C ALA A 98 3.20 -7.22 8.05
N ALA A 99 2.18 -6.35 8.02
CA ALA A 99 0.82 -6.69 8.46
C ALA A 99 0.21 -7.81 7.61
N GLY A 100 0.34 -7.75 6.28
CA GLY A 100 -0.18 -8.77 5.38
C GLY A 100 0.55 -10.11 5.51
N ALA A 101 1.89 -10.11 5.59
CA ALA A 101 2.67 -11.33 5.79
C ALA A 101 2.34 -12.00 7.15
N MET A 102 2.21 -11.21 8.21
CA MET A 102 1.78 -11.72 9.52
C MET A 102 0.33 -12.24 9.48
N ALA A 103 -0.57 -11.61 8.71
CA ALA A 103 -1.95 -12.08 8.57
C ALA A 103 -1.99 -13.46 7.88
N LEU A 104 -1.18 -13.66 6.83
CA LEU A 104 -1.10 -14.94 6.11
C LEU A 104 -0.57 -16.07 7.01
N THR A 105 0.56 -15.84 7.67
CA THR A 105 1.19 -16.86 8.54
C THR A 105 0.32 -17.28 9.73
N LYS A 106 -0.55 -16.40 10.23
CA LYS A 106 -1.49 -16.72 11.31
C LYS A 106 -2.80 -17.34 10.83
N SER A 107 -3.19 -17.07 9.60
CA SER A 107 -4.37 -17.69 8.99
C SER A 107 -4.13 -19.18 8.73
N ASP A 108 -2.91 -19.55 8.32
CA ASP A 108 -2.55 -20.96 8.06
C ASP A 108 -2.34 -21.80 9.34
N LYS A 109 -2.14 -21.19 10.51
CA LYS A 109 -2.01 -21.91 11.80
C LYS A 109 -3.35 -22.20 12.50
N SER A 110 -4.45 -21.68 11.96
CA SER A 110 -5.79 -21.83 12.55
C SER A 110 -6.68 -22.78 11.74
N ALA A 111 -6.09 -23.54 10.82
CA ALA A 111 -6.74 -24.52 9.95
C ALA A 111 -6.32 -25.94 10.33
#